data_AF-A0A2T4S4R4-F1
#
_entry.id   AF-A0A2T4S4R4-F1
#
_cell.length_a   1.000
_cell.length_b   1.000
_cell.length_c   1.000
_cell.angle_alpha   90.00
_cell.angle_beta   90.00
_cell.angle_gamma   90.00
#
_symmetry.space_group_name_H-M   'P 1'
#
loop_
_entity.id
_entity.type
_entity.pdbx_description
1 polymer ?
#
loop_
_entity_poly.entity_id
_entity_poly.type
_entity_poly.pdbx_seq_one_letter_code
_entity_poly.pdbx_strand_id
1 'polypeptide(L)'
;ITGESVPLTKRQQDTLYSSTILESGYVEMIADKVGEDTAFAKIIDLIEEAQETKSNTERFLDRFAKWYTPAVIVLAAIVGLITWNLHLAITFLVIACPGALIIGAPVSSVAGIGNGAKHGALIKGSDIMETLAHIAVMVFDKTGTFT
;
A
#
# COMPACT_ATOMS: atom_id res chain seq x y z
N ILE A 1 -6.14 4.79 21.79
CA ILE A 1 -4.66 4.94 21.65
C ILE A 1 -3.93 3.84 22.41
N THR A 2 -4.17 3.65 23.71
CA THR A 2 -3.46 2.63 24.52
C THR A 2 -4.05 1.22 24.43
N GLY A 3 -5.31 1.08 23.99
CA GLY A 3 -6.01 -0.22 23.95
C GLY A 3 -6.66 -0.63 25.27
N GLU A 4 -6.43 0.14 26.34
CA GLU A 4 -7.04 -0.08 27.65
C GLU A 4 -8.49 0.43 27.67
N SER A 5 -9.41 -0.39 28.18
CA SER A 5 -10.84 -0.07 28.27
C SER A 5 -11.21 0.79 29.48
N VAL A 6 -10.32 0.86 30.48
CA VAL A 6 -10.60 1.59 31.74
C VAL A 6 -10.06 3.02 31.65
N PRO A 7 -10.89 4.04 31.93
CA PRO A 7 -10.45 5.42 31.97
C PRO A 7 -9.32 5.64 32.98
N LEU A 8 -8.28 6.35 32.55
CA LEU A 8 -7.14 6.68 33.40
C LEU A 8 -7.34 8.05 34.05
N THR A 9 -7.16 8.14 35.36
CA THR A 9 -7.15 9.42 36.06
C THR A 9 -5.90 10.21 35.69
N LYS A 10 -6.08 11.50 35.40
CA LYS A 10 -5.01 12.42 35.02
C LYS A 10 -4.86 13.55 36.03
N ARG A 11 -3.61 13.92 36.32
CA ARG A 11 -3.24 15.00 37.23
C ARG A 11 -2.39 16.04 36.52
N GLN A 12 -2.12 17.14 37.22
CA GLN A 12 -1.20 18.16 36.73
C GLN A 12 0.14 17.53 36.35
N GLN A 13 0.70 17.95 35.21
CA GLN A 13 1.94 17.43 34.60
C GLN A 13 1.83 16.07 33.89
N ASP A 14 0.68 15.40 33.92
CA ASP A 14 0.50 14.17 33.13
C ASP A 14 0.33 14.49 31.64
N THR A 15 0.97 13.69 30.79
CA THR A 15 0.80 13.78 29.34
C THR A 15 -0.58 13.30 28.91
N LEU A 16 -1.21 14.06 28.01
CA LEU A 16 -2.45 13.72 27.34
C LEU A 16 -2.18 13.48 25.85
N TYR A 17 -2.85 12.49 25.28
CA TYR A 17 -2.75 12.21 23.85
C TYR A 17 -3.90 12.86 23.09
N SER A 18 -3.61 13.33 21.87
CA SER A 18 -4.62 13.75 20.89
C SER A 18 -5.73 12.69 20.74
N SER A 19 -6.98 13.10 20.55
CA SER A 19 -8.12 12.19 20.38
C SER A 19 -8.49 11.35 21.62
N THR A 20 -7.99 11.69 22.80
CA THR A 20 -8.49 11.14 24.07
C THR A 20 -9.81 11.81 24.46
N ILE A 21 -10.78 11.05 24.95
CA ILE A 21 -12.07 11.57 25.40
C ILE A 21 -11.98 11.87 26.90
N LEU A 22 -12.39 13.08 27.29
CA LEU A 22 -12.55 13.44 28.70
C LEU A 22 -13.89 12.89 29.20
N GLU A 23 -13.83 11.98 30.17
CA GLU A 23 -15.05 11.38 30.75
C GLU A 23 -15.70 12.30 31.80
N SER A 24 -14.89 12.93 32.66
CA SER A 24 -15.38 13.75 33.77
C SER A 24 -14.39 14.86 34.11
N GLY A 25 -14.92 16.02 34.49
CA GLY A 25 -14.16 17.18 34.94
C GLY A 25 -13.90 18.23 33.85
N TYR A 26 -12.88 19.06 34.11
CA TYR A 26 -12.40 20.10 33.21
C TYR A 26 -10.87 20.01 33.12
N VAL A 27 -10.33 20.21 31.92
CA VAL A 27 -8.90 20.16 31.65
C VAL A 27 -8.49 21.42 30.92
N GLU A 28 -7.47 22.09 31.45
CA GLU A 28 -6.68 23.09 30.74
C GLU A 28 -5.29 22.50 30.51
N MET A 29 -4.79 22.58 29.29
CA MET A 29 -3.56 21.91 28.88
C MET A 29 -2.75 22.78 27.92
N ILE A 30 -1.44 22.58 27.94
CA ILE A 30 -0.51 23.20 26.99
C ILE A 30 -0.29 22.19 25.85
N ALA A 31 -0.37 22.67 24.61
CA ALA A 31 -0.15 21.83 23.45
C ALA A 31 1.35 21.61 23.21
N ASP A 32 1.86 20.44 23.61
CA ASP A 32 3.27 20.07 23.38
C ASP A 32 3.57 19.72 21.91
N LYS A 33 2.58 19.10 21.21
CA LYS A 33 2.67 18.70 19.80
C LYS A 33 1.33 18.95 19.11
N VAL A 34 1.36 19.45 17.88
CA VAL A 34 0.18 19.80 17.08
C VAL A 34 0.29 19.28 15.65
N GLY A 35 -0.83 19.10 14.97
CA GLY A 35 -0.86 18.63 13.58
C GLY A 35 -0.24 17.23 13.41
N GLU A 36 0.68 17.12 12.46
CA GLU A 36 1.37 15.86 12.08
C GLU A 36 2.26 15.29 13.20
N ASP A 37 2.68 16.12 14.17
CA ASP A 37 3.50 15.66 15.29
C ASP A 37 2.71 14.91 16.37
N THR A 38 1.39 14.91 16.30
CA THR A 38 0.53 14.26 17.30
C THR A 38 0.65 12.74 17.24
N ALA A 39 0.44 12.07 18.38
CA ALA A 39 0.46 10.61 18.43
C ALA A 39 -0.59 9.98 17.50
N PHE A 40 -1.75 10.62 17.33
CA PHE A 40 -2.79 10.15 16.44
C PHE A 40 -2.41 10.31 14.96
N ALA A 41 -1.82 11.45 14.57
CA ALA A 41 -1.32 11.63 13.20
C ALA A 41 -0.25 10.60 12.85
N LYS A 42 0.71 10.34 13.75
CA LYS A 42 1.71 9.28 13.54
C LYS A 42 1.11 7.88 13.38
N ILE A 43 -0.01 7.59 14.06
CA ILE A 43 -0.73 6.33 13.86
C ILE A 43 -1.35 6.28 12.46
N ILE A 44 -1.91 7.40 11.98
CA ILE A 44 -2.45 7.49 10.61
C ILE A 44 -1.33 7.27 9.60
N ASP A 45 -0.20 7.96 9.74
CA ASP A 45 0.95 7.82 8.85
C ASP A 45 1.44 6.36 8.79
N LEU A 46 1.56 5.70 9.94
CA LEU A 46 1.94 4.28 10.02
C LEU A 46 0.91 3.36 9.36
N ILE A 47 -0.39 3.70 9.44
CA ILE A 47 -1.45 2.93 8.78
C ILE A 47 -1.40 3.13 7.26
N GLU A 48 -1.20 4.36 6.80
CA GLU A 48 -1.09 4.70 5.37
C GLU A 48 0.16 4.05 4.75
N GLU A 49 1.31 4.16 5.41
CA GLU A 49 2.56 3.54 4.96
C GLU A 49 2.43 2.02 4.86
N ALA A 50 1.70 1.39 5.79
CA ALA A 50 1.39 -0.03 5.73
C ALA A 50 0.39 -0.41 4.61
N GLN A 51 -0.46 0.52 4.16
CA GLN A 51 -1.44 0.29 3.10
C GLN A 51 -0.88 0.51 1.68
N GLU A 52 0.18 1.30 1.51
CA GLU A 52 0.80 1.56 0.20
C GLU A 52 1.74 0.45 -0.31
N THR A 53 1.64 -0.75 0.25
CA THR A 53 2.57 -1.83 -0.06
C THR A 53 2.15 -2.60 -1.32
N LYS A 54 2.77 -2.25 -2.46
CA LYS A 54 2.69 -3.03 -3.70
C LYS A 54 3.46 -4.34 -3.59
N SER A 55 2.94 -5.40 -4.22
CA SER A 55 3.63 -6.68 -4.37
C SER A 55 4.98 -6.54 -5.11
N ASN A 56 5.91 -7.46 -4.86
CA ASN A 56 7.19 -7.52 -5.57
C ASN A 56 6.99 -7.68 -7.07
N THR A 57 5.99 -8.47 -7.48
CA THR A 57 5.61 -8.62 -8.90
C THR A 57 5.15 -7.28 -9.51
N GLU A 58 4.30 -6.51 -8.81
CA GLU A 58 3.90 -5.17 -9.26
C GLU A 58 5.09 -4.20 -9.33
N ARG A 59 5.97 -4.21 -8.32
CA ARG A 59 7.19 -3.39 -8.29
C ARG A 59 8.18 -3.75 -9.41
N PHE A 60 8.26 -5.02 -9.79
CA PHE A 60 9.07 -5.48 -10.92
C PHE A 60 8.52 -4.95 -12.24
N LEU A 61 7.20 -5.06 -12.46
CA LEU A 61 6.54 -4.54 -13.65
C LEU A 61 6.68 -3.02 -13.78
N ASP A 62 6.54 -2.28 -12.69
CA ASP A 62 6.77 -0.83 -12.66
C ASP A 62 8.21 -0.48 -13.08
N ARG A 63 9.19 -1.26 -12.60
CA ARG A 63 10.61 -1.07 -12.94
C ARG A 63 10.91 -1.42 -14.40
N PHE A 64 10.29 -2.47 -14.92
CA PHE A 64 10.35 -2.82 -16.33
C PHE A 64 9.78 -1.69 -17.19
N ALA A 65 8.58 -1.19 -16.86
CA ALA A 65 7.90 -0.13 -17.59
C ALA A 65 8.72 1.17 -17.64
N LYS A 66 9.45 1.47 -16.55
CA LYS A 66 10.36 2.64 -16.46
C LYS A 66 11.45 2.64 -17.53
N TRP A 67 11.94 1.46 -17.94
CA TRP A 67 12.97 1.33 -18.97
C TRP A 67 12.39 1.01 -20.35
N TYR A 68 11.34 0.19 -20.39
CA TYR A 68 10.71 -0.24 -21.63
C TYR A 68 10.06 0.91 -22.40
N THR A 69 9.29 1.75 -21.71
CA THR A 69 8.57 2.88 -22.33
C THR A 69 9.50 3.85 -23.07
N PRO A 70 10.56 4.40 -22.46
CA PRO A 70 11.48 5.28 -23.18
C PRO A 70 12.24 4.56 -24.29
N ALA A 71 12.60 3.28 -24.11
CA ALA A 71 13.29 2.51 -25.15
C ALA A 71 12.42 2.34 -26.42
N VAL A 72 11.13 2.03 -26.24
CA VAL A 72 10.17 1.89 -27.36
C VAL A 72 9.95 3.21 -28.08
N ILE A 73 9.88 4.33 -27.36
CA ILE A 73 9.75 5.67 -27.96
C ILE A 73 10.99 6.00 -28.81
N VAL A 74 12.18 5.73 -28.29
CA VAL A 74 13.44 5.95 -29.03
C VAL A 74 13.50 5.05 -30.27
N LEU A 75 13.15 3.77 -30.16
CA LEU A 75 13.08 2.86 -31.30
C LEU A 75 12.07 3.32 -32.36
N ALA A 76 10.88 3.78 -31.96
CA ALA A 76 9.88 4.32 -32.87
C ALA A 76 10.41 5.55 -33.62
N ALA A 77 11.13 6.44 -32.93
CA ALA A 77 11.76 7.61 -33.55
C ALA A 77 12.85 7.21 -34.56
N ILE A 78 13.69 6.22 -34.22
CA ILE A 78 14.72 5.68 -35.14
C ILE A 78 14.05 5.08 -36.39
N VAL A 79 13.00 4.29 -36.21
CA VAL A 79 12.23 3.71 -37.32
C VAL A 79 11.65 4.81 -38.21
N GLY A 80 11.04 5.85 -37.63
CA GLY A 80 10.53 6.99 -38.37
C GLY A 80 11.62 7.72 -39.17
N LEU A 81 12.80 7.90 -38.59
CA LEU A 81 13.92 8.62 -39.21
C LEU A 81 14.60 7.82 -40.34
N ILE A 82 14.71 6.50 -40.21
CA ILE A 82 15.27 5.63 -41.25
C ILE A 82 14.29 5.51 -42.42
N THR A 83 13.01 5.27 -42.13
CA THR A 83 12.01 4.96 -43.17
C THR A 83 11.36 6.21 -43.78
N TRP A 84 11.56 7.39 -43.18
CA TRP A 84 10.86 8.64 -43.49
C TRP A 84 9.32 8.51 -43.53
N ASN A 85 8.80 7.46 -42.87
CA ASN A 85 7.41 7.09 -42.90
C ASN A 85 6.84 7.17 -41.48
N LEU A 86 6.13 8.26 -41.22
CA LEU A 86 5.50 8.50 -39.93
C LEU A 86 4.42 7.46 -39.59
N HIS A 87 3.71 6.93 -40.60
CA HIS A 87 2.67 5.92 -40.36
C HIS A 87 3.29 4.65 -39.80
N LEU A 88 4.41 4.20 -40.37
CA LEU A 88 5.10 3.00 -39.91
C LEU A 88 5.65 3.16 -38.48
N ALA A 89 6.19 4.32 -38.14
CA ALA A 89 6.66 4.63 -36.78
C ALA A 89 5.52 4.59 -35.74
N ILE A 90 4.35 5.14 -36.06
CA ILE A 90 3.17 5.10 -35.18
C ILE A 90 2.65 3.67 -35.06
N THR A 91 2.56 2.91 -36.15
CA THR A 91 2.14 1.50 -36.10
C THR A 91 3.06 0.67 -35.21
N PHE A 92 4.37 0.89 -35.28
CA PHE A 92 5.34 0.25 -34.40
C PHE A 92 5.07 0.58 -32.93
N LEU A 93 4.84 1.86 -32.61
CA LEU A 93 4.56 2.31 -31.24
C LEU A 93 3.29 1.64 -30.66
N VAL A 94 2.24 1.52 -31.48
CA VAL A 94 0.97 0.88 -31.07
C VAL A 94 1.17 -0.61 -30.79
N ILE A 95 1.89 -1.33 -31.65
CA ILE A 95 2.16 -2.77 -31.48
C ILE A 95 3.03 -3.02 -30.25
N ALA A 96 3.95 -2.12 -29.93
CA ALA A 96 4.87 -2.25 -28.81
C ALA A 96 4.22 -2.00 -27.43
N CYS A 97 2.94 -1.61 -27.37
CA CYS A 97 2.27 -1.32 -26.09
C CYS A 97 2.13 -2.59 -25.22
N PRO A 98 2.77 -2.66 -24.03
CA PRO A 98 2.77 -3.84 -23.17
C PRO A 98 1.58 -3.82 -22.18
N GLY A 99 0.42 -3.29 -22.61
CA GLY A 99 -0.69 -2.97 -21.71
C GLY A 99 -1.18 -4.18 -20.90
N ALA A 100 -1.33 -5.33 -21.55
CA ALA A 100 -1.77 -6.57 -20.91
C ALA A 100 -0.78 -7.08 -19.83
N LEU A 101 0.51 -6.88 -20.04
CA LEU A 101 1.55 -7.30 -19.09
C LEU A 101 1.46 -6.48 -17.79
N ILE A 102 1.32 -5.16 -17.91
CA ILE A 102 1.34 -4.24 -16.77
C ILE A 102 0.12 -4.44 -15.87
N ILE A 103 -1.06 -4.65 -16.46
CA ILE A 103 -2.30 -4.82 -15.68
C ILE A 103 -2.45 -6.22 -15.07
N GLY A 104 -1.68 -7.20 -15.52
CA GLY A 104 -1.84 -8.60 -15.10
C GLY A 104 -1.68 -8.79 -13.59
N ALA A 105 -0.63 -8.22 -13.00
CA ALA A 105 -0.36 -8.35 -11.57
C ALA A 105 -1.44 -7.72 -10.67
N PRO A 106 -1.80 -6.43 -10.81
CA PRO A 106 -2.81 -5.83 -9.93
C PRO A 106 -4.19 -6.47 -10.10
N VAL A 107 -4.57 -6.87 -11.32
CA VAL A 107 -5.84 -7.58 -11.55
C VAL A 107 -5.85 -8.93 -10.85
N SER A 108 -4.74 -9.68 -10.93
CA SER A 108 -4.60 -10.96 -10.22
C SER A 108 -4.65 -10.78 -8.70
N SER A 109 -3.95 -9.78 -8.15
CA SER A 109 -3.96 -9.45 -6.72
C SER A 109 -5.37 -9.13 -6.22
N VAL A 110 -6.07 -8.22 -6.90
CA VAL A 110 -7.43 -7.79 -6.51
C VAL A 110 -8.44 -8.94 -6.64
N ALA A 111 -8.34 -9.74 -7.72
CA ALA A 111 -9.18 -10.91 -7.89
C ALA A 111 -8.95 -11.95 -6.77
N GLY A 112 -7.70 -12.17 -6.39
CA GLY A 112 -7.33 -13.06 -5.29
C GLY A 112 -7.87 -12.57 -3.94
N ILE A 113 -7.67 -11.30 -3.61
CA ILE A 113 -8.16 -10.68 -2.36
C ILE A 113 -9.69 -10.75 -2.31
N GLY A 114 -10.36 -10.37 -3.41
CA GLY A 114 -11.81 -10.43 -3.52
C GLY A 114 -12.35 -11.86 -3.38
N ASN A 115 -11.66 -12.85 -3.93
CA ASN A 115 -12.03 -14.25 -3.75
C ASN A 115 -11.81 -14.73 -2.31
N GLY A 116 -10.70 -14.34 -1.67
CA GLY A 116 -10.46 -14.62 -0.25
C GLY A 116 -11.56 -14.05 0.66
N ALA A 117 -11.95 -12.80 0.42
CA ALA A 117 -13.01 -12.13 1.16
C ALA A 117 -14.36 -12.85 1.05
N LYS A 118 -14.71 -13.38 -0.13
CA LYS A 118 -15.91 -14.20 -0.34
C LYS A 118 -15.90 -15.51 0.49
N HIS A 119 -14.72 -15.98 0.89
CA HIS A 119 -14.53 -17.18 1.71
C HIS A 119 -14.17 -16.84 3.17
N GLY A 120 -14.42 -15.60 3.62
CA GLY A 120 -14.19 -15.19 5.00
C GLY A 120 -12.74 -14.90 5.37
N ALA A 121 -11.83 -14.86 4.39
CA ALA A 121 -10.44 -14.47 4.61
C ALA A 121 -10.26 -12.97 4.30
N LEU A 122 -9.87 -12.19 5.30
CA LEU A 122 -9.52 -10.78 5.13
C LEU A 122 -8.02 -10.64 4.89
N ILE A 123 -7.64 -10.16 3.70
CA ILE A 123 -6.25 -9.99 3.29
C ILE A 123 -6.00 -8.49 3.09
N LYS A 124 -5.06 -7.93 3.84
CA LYS A 124 -4.76 -6.49 3.87
C LYS A 124 -3.51 -6.18 3.04
N GLY A 125 -3.66 -6.08 1.71
CA GLY A 125 -2.58 -5.70 0.79
C GLY A 125 -2.21 -6.80 -0.23
N SER A 126 -1.67 -6.40 -1.38
CA SER A 126 -1.24 -7.33 -2.44
C SER A 126 0.12 -7.98 -2.13
N ASP A 127 0.98 -7.31 -1.38
CA ASP A 127 2.23 -7.82 -0.84
C ASP A 127 2.02 -8.97 0.16
N ILE A 128 1.01 -8.86 1.02
CA ILE A 128 0.63 -9.92 1.97
C ILE A 128 0.13 -11.14 1.20
N MET A 129 -0.66 -10.94 0.16
CA MET A 129 -1.14 -12.03 -0.70
C MET A 129 0.02 -12.77 -1.38
N GLU A 130 1.01 -12.05 -1.89
CA GLU A 130 2.20 -12.65 -2.51
C GLU A 130 3.06 -13.39 -1.47
N THR A 131 3.22 -12.81 -0.28
CA THR A 131 3.94 -13.45 0.84
C THR A 131 3.24 -14.73 1.29
N LEU A 132 1.91 -14.71 1.41
CA LEU A 132 1.07 -15.87 1.71
C LEU A 132 1.20 -16.98 0.64
N ALA A 133 1.50 -16.63 -0.61
CA ALA A 133 1.73 -17.62 -1.66
C ALA A 133 3.11 -18.33 -1.52
N HIS A 134 4.05 -17.76 -0.78
CA HIS A 134 5.44 -18.24 -0.67
C HIS A 134 5.80 -18.81 0.71
N ILE A 135 4.89 -18.76 1.68
CA ILE A 135 5.12 -19.32 3.02
C ILE A 135 5.20 -20.85 2.98
N ALA A 136 6.30 -21.37 3.53
CA ALA A 136 6.53 -22.81 3.69
C ALA A 136 6.26 -23.30 5.12
N VAL A 137 6.28 -22.39 6.10
CA VAL A 137 6.14 -22.70 7.51
C VAL A 137 5.12 -21.75 8.10
N MET A 138 4.16 -22.31 8.85
CA MET A 138 3.19 -21.55 9.62
C MET A 138 3.38 -21.88 11.09
N VAL A 139 3.57 -20.85 11.90
CA VAL A 139 3.66 -20.98 13.36
C VAL A 139 2.39 -20.38 13.93
N PHE A 140 1.72 -21.14 14.77
CA PHE A 140 0.47 -20.73 15.39
C PHE A 140 0.69 -20.50 16.88
N ASP A 141 0.09 -19.45 17.42
CA ASP A 141 -0.08 -19.33 18.86
C ASP A 141 -1.13 -20.34 19.34
N LYS A 142 -1.04 -20.79 20.58
CA LYS A 142 -2.03 -21.75 21.12
C LYS A 142 -3.29 -21.01 21.57
N THR A 143 -3.12 -20.06 22.47
CA THR A 143 -4.23 -19.35 23.14
C THR A 143 -4.79 -18.27 22.21
N GLY A 144 -6.10 -18.24 22.01
CA GLY A 144 -6.78 -17.31 21.11
C GLY A 144 -6.72 -17.69 19.61
N THR A 145 -5.99 -18.74 19.23
CA THR A 145 -5.98 -19.28 17.84
C THR A 145 -6.54 -20.69 17.77
N PHE A 146 -5.99 -21.63 18.55
CA PHE A 146 -6.50 -23.01 18.62
C PHE A 146 -7.44 -23.26 19.80
N THR A 147 -7.16 -22.59 20.92
CA THR A 147 -7.92 -22.69 22.18
C THR A 147 -8.41 -21.33 22.60
#